data_AF-A0A0C9QRB3-F1
#
_entry.id   AF-A0A0C9QRB3-F1
#
_cell.length_a   1.000
_cell.length_b   1.000
_cell.length_c   1.000
_cell.angle_alpha   90.00
_cell.angle_beta   90.00
_cell.angle_gamma   90.00
#
_symmetry.space_group_name_H-M   'P 1'
#
loop_
_entity.id
_entity.type
_entity.pdbx_description
1 polymer ?
#
loop_
_entity_poly.entity_id
_entity_poly.type
_entity_poly.pdbx_seq_one_letter_code
_entity_poly.pdbx_strand_id
1 'polypeptide(L)'
;FFGTLDGALGYCLPLPEKVYRRFLMLQNVLLSYQEHLGGLNPKEFRTVKSSKKLSLNPCRCIIDGDLIWTYTMMSTAEKNEVAKKIGTRTEEILADLLDIERIASVF
;
A
#
# COMPACT_ATOMS: atom_id res chain seq x y z
N PHE A 1 9.85 -11.55 -7.19
CA PHE A 1 10.40 -11.67 -5.83
C PHE A 1 11.83 -11.14 -5.81
N PHE A 2 12.30 -10.66 -4.67
CA PHE A 2 13.67 -10.21 -4.44
C PHE A 2 14.05 -10.41 -2.97
N GLY A 3 15.34 -10.52 -2.69
CA GLY A 3 15.90 -10.47 -1.32
C GLY A 3 16.62 -9.15 -1.09
N THR A 4 16.56 -8.61 0.13
CA THR A 4 17.33 -7.44 0.54
C THR A 4 18.64 -7.87 1.20
N LEU A 5 19.63 -6.96 1.23
CA LEU A 5 20.91 -7.22 1.89
C LEU A 5 20.77 -7.38 3.41
N ASP A 6 19.71 -6.82 3.99
CA ASP A 6 19.38 -6.92 5.42
C ASP A 6 18.53 -8.17 5.75
N GLY A 7 18.37 -9.10 4.80
CA GLY A 7 17.74 -10.41 5.03
C GLY A 7 16.22 -10.47 4.87
N ALA A 8 15.58 -9.41 4.37
CA ALA A 8 14.14 -9.43 4.07
C ALA A 8 13.87 -10.06 2.70
N LEU A 9 12.71 -10.70 2.55
CA LEU A 9 12.17 -11.16 1.27
C LEU A 9 11.00 -10.26 0.87
N GLY A 10 10.93 -9.90 -0.42
CA GLY A 10 9.87 -9.06 -0.95
C GLY A 10 9.44 -9.44 -2.36
N TYR A 11 8.38 -8.82 -2.83
CA TYR A 11 7.89 -8.97 -4.20
C TYR A 11 7.39 -7.64 -4.77
N CYS A 12 7.36 -7.57 -6.10
CA CYS A 12 6.72 -6.50 -6.85
C CYS A 12 5.78 -7.17 -7.85
N LEU A 13 4.48 -6.86 -7.75
CA LEU A 13 3.44 -7.48 -8.56
C LEU A 13 2.81 -6.44 -9.49
N PRO A 14 2.63 -6.75 -10.78
CA PRO A 14 1.83 -5.92 -11.67
C PRO A 14 0.36 -5.99 -11.23
N LEU A 15 -0.30 -4.83 -11.20
CA LEU A 15 -1.72 -4.73 -10.85
C LEU A 15 -2.53 -4.27 -12.06
N PRO A 16 -3.76 -4.79 -12.23
CA PRO A 16 -4.73 -4.18 -13.14
C PRO A 16 -4.99 -2.72 -12.74
N GLU A 17 -5.12 -1.82 -13.72
CA GLU A 17 -5.29 -0.38 -13.51
C GLU A 17 -6.40 -0.04 -12.49
N LYS A 18 -7.52 -0.77 -12.54
CA LYS A 18 -8.65 -0.60 -11.62
C LYS A 18 -8.25 -0.89 -10.16
N VAL A 19 -7.50 -1.97 -9.93
CA VAL A 19 -7.02 -2.39 -8.61
C VAL A 19 -5.96 -1.42 -8.10
N TYR A 20 -5.03 -1.02 -8.96
CA TYR A 20 -4.03 0.00 -8.64
C TYR A 20 -4.68 1.31 -8.15
N ARG A 21 -5.68 1.83 -8.87
CA ARG A 21 -6.36 3.08 -8.48
C ARG A 21 -7.09 2.94 -7.15
N ARG A 22 -7.74 1.79 -6.90
CA ARG A 22 -8.41 1.51 -5.63
C ARG A 22 -7.41 1.51 -4.47
N PHE A 23 -6.29 0.80 -4.61
CA PHE A 23 -5.25 0.79 -3.59
C PHE A 23 -4.53 2.12 -3.43
N LEU A 24 -4.36 2.90 -4.50
CA LEU A 24 -3.83 4.25 -4.41
C LEU A 24 -4.71 5.15 -3.54
N MET A 25 -6.04 5.07 -3.71
CA MET A 25 -6.98 5.80 -2.86
C MET A 25 -6.94 5.30 -1.42
N LEU A 26 -6.92 3.98 -1.21
CA LEU A 26 -6.80 3.36 0.11
C LEU A 26 -5.53 3.84 0.84
N GLN A 27 -4.37 3.73 0.20
CA GLN A 27 -3.09 4.20 0.73
C GLN A 27 -3.16 5.67 1.15
N ASN A 28 -3.74 6.54 0.31
CA ASN A 28 -3.84 7.97 0.64
C ASN A 28 -4.69 8.23 1.89
N VAL A 29 -5.76 7.45 2.11
CA VAL A 29 -6.57 7.57 3.33
C VAL A 29 -5.79 7.05 4.53
N LEU A 30 -5.17 5.87 4.43
CA LEU A 30 -4.43 5.24 5.53
C LEU A 30 -3.26 6.09 6.03
N LEU A 31 -2.58 6.84 5.15
CA LEU A 31 -1.53 7.78 5.55
C LEU A 31 -1.97 8.78 6.61
N SER A 32 -3.24 9.20 6.59
CA SER A 32 -3.81 10.15 7.56
C SER A 32 -4.73 9.53 8.59
N TYR A 33 -5.24 8.31 8.33
CA TYR A 33 -6.21 7.66 9.21
C TYR A 33 -5.58 7.02 10.43
N GLN A 34 -4.35 6.51 10.28
CA GLN A 34 -3.64 5.78 11.33
C GLN A 34 -2.48 6.61 11.87
N GLU A 35 -2.19 6.45 13.16
CA GLU A 35 -0.93 6.91 13.73
C GLU A 35 0.20 5.98 13.27
N HIS A 36 1.31 6.57 12.85
CA HIS A 36 2.50 5.82 12.41
C HIS A 36 3.52 5.77 13.53
N LEU A 37 4.14 4.61 13.73
CA LEU A 37 5.17 4.42 14.74
C LEU A 37 6.27 5.49 14.61
N GLY A 38 6.56 6.18 15.70
CA GLY A 38 7.56 7.26 15.73
C GLY A 38 7.16 8.54 14.99
N GLY A 39 5.89 8.71 14.61
CA GLY A 39 5.42 9.87 13.85
C GLY A 39 6.00 9.94 12.42
N LEU A 40 6.51 8.81 11.92
CA LEU A 40 7.13 8.72 10.60
C LEU A 40 6.09 8.84 9.49
N ASN A 41 6.49 9.35 8.32
CA ASN A 41 5.62 9.44 7.15
C ASN A 41 5.95 8.30 6.16
N PRO A 42 5.09 7.28 6.00
CA PRO A 42 5.35 6.16 5.09
C PRO A 42 5.55 6.59 3.63
N LYS A 43 4.78 7.59 3.16
CA LYS A 43 4.90 8.11 1.80
C LYS A 43 6.26 8.76 1.55
N GLU A 44 6.74 9.52 2.52
CA GLU A 44 8.05 10.15 2.43
C GLU A 44 9.16 9.11 2.51
N PHE A 45 9.00 8.08 3.34
CA PHE A 45 9.94 6.95 3.43
C PHE A 45 10.08 6.21 2.09
N ARG A 46 8.98 5.95 1.38
CA ARG A 46 8.98 5.27 0.06
C ARG A 46 9.34 6.16 -1.12
N THR A 47 9.40 7.48 -0.94
CA THR A 47 9.76 8.40 -2.03
C THR A 47 11.25 8.25 -2.38
N VAL A 48 11.57 8.21 -3.68
CA VAL A 48 12.94 8.07 -4.19
C VAL A 48 13.88 9.07 -3.51
N LYS A 49 14.94 8.53 -2.91
CA LYS A 49 16.01 9.32 -2.27
C LYS A 49 17.21 9.39 -3.20
N SER A 50 17.75 10.59 -3.38
CA SER A 50 18.97 10.83 -4.17
C SER A 50 19.83 11.85 -3.45
N SER A 51 21.14 11.62 -3.41
CA SER A 51 22.10 12.56 -2.83
C SER A 51 22.22 13.84 -3.66
N LYS A 52 21.91 13.77 -4.95
CA LYS A 52 21.86 14.92 -5.86
C LYS A 52 20.43 15.29 -6.18
N LYS A 53 20.16 16.59 -6.32
CA LYS A 53 18.86 17.07 -6.81
C LYS A 53 18.64 16.55 -8.23
N LEU A 54 17.64 15.69 -8.39
CA LEU A 54 17.20 15.21 -9.70
C LEU A 54 16.13 16.17 -10.22
N SER A 55 16.22 16.56 -11.50
CA SER A 55 15.13 17.26 -12.19
C SER A 55 14.05 16.27 -12.66
N LEU A 56 13.66 15.36 -11.76
CA LEU A 56 12.67 14.32 -12.03
C LEU A 56 11.50 14.50 -11.07
N ASN A 57 10.29 14.46 -11.62
CA ASN A 57 9.10 14.28 -10.80
C ASN A 57 9.09 12.83 -10.32
N PRO A 58 9.04 12.57 -9.00
CA PRO A 58 9.00 11.19 -8.52
C PRO A 58 7.75 10.49 -9.06
N CYS A 59 7.94 9.47 -9.90
CA CYS A 59 6.87 8.62 -10.38
C CYS A 59 6.28 7.84 -9.20
N ARG A 60 4.94 7.85 -9.05
CA ARG A 60 4.23 7.23 -7.91
C ARG A 60 3.38 6.04 -8.35
N CYS A 61 3.95 5.16 -9.17
CA CYS A 61 3.24 4.02 -9.76
C CYS A 61 3.43 2.71 -8.97
N ILE A 62 3.88 2.80 -7.71
CA ILE A 62 4.04 1.65 -6.81
C ILE A 62 3.20 1.91 -5.57
N ILE A 63 2.44 0.91 -5.18
CA ILE A 63 1.67 0.90 -3.93
C ILE A 63 2.54 0.30 -2.82
N ASP A 64 2.48 0.90 -1.64
CA ASP A 64 3.13 0.37 -0.46
C ASP A 64 2.30 -0.79 0.13
N GLY A 65 2.76 -2.02 -0.15
CA GLY A 65 2.11 -3.25 0.29
C GLY A 65 1.93 -3.32 1.80
N ASP A 66 2.98 -2.96 2.56
CA ASP A 66 2.99 -3.02 4.02
C ASP A 66 1.93 -2.08 4.62
N LEU A 67 1.77 -0.90 4.00
CA LEU A 67 0.79 0.08 4.43
C LEU A 67 -0.64 -0.35 4.09
N ILE A 68 -0.92 -0.83 2.89
CA ILE A 68 -2.30 -1.24 2.55
C ILE A 68 -2.74 -2.49 3.32
N TRP A 69 -1.79 -3.35 3.72
CA TRP A 69 -2.10 -4.56 4.49
C TRP A 69 -2.64 -4.25 5.88
N THR A 70 -2.31 -3.10 6.46
CA THR A 70 -2.84 -2.67 7.78
C THR A 70 -4.37 -2.59 7.76
N TYR A 71 -4.98 -2.37 6.59
CA TYR A 71 -6.44 -2.38 6.42
C TYR A 71 -7.08 -3.68 6.91
N THR A 72 -6.41 -4.82 6.75
CA THR A 72 -6.92 -6.13 7.18
C THR A 72 -7.02 -6.24 8.71
N MET A 73 -6.20 -5.49 9.45
CA MET A 73 -6.10 -5.52 10.91
C MET A 73 -7.05 -4.53 11.60
N MET A 74 -7.67 -3.62 10.84
CA MET A 74 -8.63 -2.65 11.36
C MET A 74 -9.94 -3.32 11.81
N SER A 75 -10.66 -2.69 12.73
CA SER A 75 -12.00 -3.12 13.12
C SER A 75 -12.99 -2.99 11.94
N THR A 76 -14.10 -3.74 11.99
CA THR A 76 -15.13 -3.67 10.95
C THR A 76 -15.69 -2.26 10.76
N ALA A 77 -15.84 -1.50 11.85
CA ALA A 77 -16.33 -0.12 11.80
C ALA A 77 -15.35 0.78 11.03
N GLU A 78 -14.06 0.73 11.36
CA GLU A 78 -13.02 1.53 10.70
C GLU A 78 -12.86 1.13 9.23
N LYS A 79 -12.88 -0.19 8.93
CA LYS A 79 -12.84 -0.70 7.54
C LYS A 79 -13.94 -0.10 6.69
N ASN A 80 -15.18 -0.10 7.21
CA ASN A 80 -16.33 0.45 6.52
C ASN A 80 -16.23 1.97 6.34
N GLU A 81 -15.72 2.69 7.35
CA GLU A 81 -15.50 4.13 7.26
C GLU A 81 -14.48 4.48 6.16
N VAL A 82 -13.34 3.79 6.14
CA VAL A 82 -12.28 3.99 5.14
C VAL A 82 -12.77 3.61 3.74
N ALA A 83 -13.46 2.48 3.59
CA ALA A 83 -14.02 2.07 2.31
C ALA A 83 -15.00 3.10 1.75
N LYS A 84 -15.88 3.63 2.63
CA LYS A 84 -16.82 4.70 2.28
C LYS A 84 -16.11 5.98 1.83
N LYS A 85 -15.01 6.38 2.49
CA LYS A 85 -14.23 7.58 2.12
C LYS A 85 -13.66 7.51 0.71
N ILE A 86 -13.32 6.31 0.22
CA ILE A 86 -12.78 6.12 -1.13
C ILE A 86 -13.84 5.64 -2.14
N GLY A 87 -15.12 5.59 -1.75
CA GLY A 87 -16.22 5.23 -2.65
C GLY A 87 -16.23 3.77 -3.08
N THR A 88 -15.76 2.86 -2.22
CA THR A 88 -15.73 1.41 -2.50
C THR A 88 -16.40 0.62 -1.37
N ARG A 89 -16.57 -0.67 -1.60
CA ARG A 89 -17.03 -1.63 -0.59
C ARG A 89 -15.85 -2.30 0.10
N THR A 90 -15.99 -2.57 1.39
CA THR A 90 -15.02 -3.32 2.20
C THR A 90 -14.70 -4.68 1.55
N GLU A 91 -15.73 -5.38 1.07
CA GLU A 91 -15.55 -6.69 0.42
C GLU A 91 -14.68 -6.62 -0.84
N GLU A 92 -14.77 -5.53 -1.62
CA GLU A 92 -13.96 -5.37 -2.82
C GLU A 92 -12.48 -5.14 -2.50
N ILE A 93 -12.18 -4.35 -1.45
CA ILE A 93 -10.79 -4.14 -1.01
C ILE A 93 -10.20 -5.47 -0.50
N LEU A 94 -10.94 -6.18 0.35
CA LEU A 94 -10.48 -7.45 0.92
C LEU A 94 -10.30 -8.52 -0.14
N ALA A 95 -11.17 -8.57 -1.16
CA ALA A 95 -11.02 -9.47 -2.30
C ALA A 95 -9.73 -9.20 -3.08
N ASP A 96 -9.42 -7.92 -3.39
CA ASP A 96 -8.18 -7.59 -4.09
C ASP A 96 -6.93 -7.96 -3.26
N LEU A 97 -6.95 -7.73 -1.94
CA LEU A 97 -5.85 -8.10 -1.04
C LEU A 97 -5.65 -9.61 -1.00
N LEU A 98 -6.74 -10.38 -0.92
CA LEU A 98 -6.72 -11.84 -0.96
C LEU A 98 -6.19 -12.37 -2.30
N ASP A 99 -6.52 -11.70 -3.41
CA ASP A 99 -5.99 -12.06 -4.73
C ASP A 99 -4.48 -11.83 -4.81
N ILE A 100 -3.96 -10.74 -4.22
CA ILE A 100 -2.51 -10.54 -4.08
C ILE A 100 -1.88 -11.69 -3.28
N GLU A 101 -2.45 -12.05 -2.13
CA GLU A 101 -1.95 -13.13 -1.28
C GLU A 101 -1.90 -14.47 -2.04
N ARG A 102 -2.96 -14.80 -2.77
CA ARG A 102 -3.03 -16.02 -3.58
C ARG A 102 -1.95 -16.06 -4.67
N ILE A 103 -1.66 -14.93 -5.30
CA ILE A 103 -0.63 -14.84 -6.36
C ILE A 103 0.78 -14.86 -5.76
N ALA A 104 0.96 -14.24 -4.59
CA ALA A 104 2.26 -14.11 -3.93
C ALA A 104 2.65 -15.37 -3.13
N SER A 105 1.71 -16.23 -2.77
CA SER A 105 1.93 -17.51 -2.06
C SER A 105 2.58 -18.54 -2.98
N VAL A 106 3.89 -18.42 -3.15
CA VAL A 106 4.71 -19.28 -4.02
C VAL A 106 5.73 -20.11 -3.22
N PHE A 107 5.90 -19.81 -1.93
CA PHE A 107 6.82 -20.47 -1.00
C PHE A 107 6.14 -20.83 0.30
#